data_AF-A0A945PNQ2-F1
#
_entry.id   AF-A0A945PNQ2-F1
#
_cell.length_a   1.000
_cell.length_b   1.000
_cell.length_c   1.000
_cell.angle_alpha   90.00
_cell.angle_beta   90.00
_cell.angle_gamma   90.00
#
_symmetry.space_group_name_H-M   'P 1'
#
loop_
_entity.id
_entity.type
_entity.pdbx_description
1 polymer ?
#
loop_
_entity_poly.entity_id
_entity_poly.type
_entity_poly.pdbx_seq_one_letter_code
_entity_poly.pdbx_strand_id
1 'polypeptide(L)'
;MQRTLQLRRNILGMVLIALLVLAPGLSAPTAAYEPVDAEKLIKGCDIAPYKGMATTAQMATDIFKSIACLENVFLDQVEIMFDPKQLSRKKAHKKLIQLRESSLSLYKAIYLEHKGCMCGTIGYLGYPNATLRILQNLIRQTIKQRNSYRNQIKKRKR
;
A
#
# COMPACT_ATOMS: atom_id res chain seq x y z
N MET A 1 11.39 64.27 -3.85
CA MET A 1 10.68 62.98 -3.98
C MET A 1 11.56 61.72 -4.03
N GLN A 2 12.89 61.80 -3.99
CA GLN A 2 13.78 60.62 -4.09
C GLN A 2 14.12 59.92 -2.75
N ARG A 3 14.00 60.61 -1.60
CA ARG A 3 14.41 60.05 -0.29
C ARG A 3 13.44 59.02 0.30
N THR A 4 12.16 59.06 -0.07
CA THR A 4 11.12 58.16 0.45
C THR A 4 11.11 56.77 -0.18
N LEU A 5 11.69 56.61 -1.38
CA LEU A 5 11.78 55.32 -2.09
C LEU A 5 12.95 54.44 -1.57
N GLN A 6 14.04 55.05 -1.12
CA GLN A 6 15.21 54.33 -0.58
C GLN A 6 14.92 53.67 0.78
N LEU A 7 14.10 54.32 1.62
CA LEU A 7 13.78 53.82 2.96
C LEU A 7 12.90 52.55 2.91
N ARG A 8 11.97 52.48 1.96
CA ARG A 8 11.08 51.30 1.78
C ARG A 8 11.83 50.06 1.27
N ARG A 9 12.89 50.25 0.48
CA ARG A 9 13.70 49.14 -0.06
C ARG A 9 14.56 48.46 1.01
N ASN A 10 15.05 49.23 1.98
CA ASN A 10 15.90 48.71 3.05
C ASN A 10 15.11 47.98 4.15
N ILE A 11 13.86 48.37 4.41
CA ILE A 11 12.99 47.67 5.37
C ILE A 11 12.55 46.31 4.81
N LEU A 12 12.25 46.23 3.51
CA LEU A 12 11.84 44.97 2.86
C LEU A 12 12.98 43.92 2.84
N GLY A 13 14.23 44.37 2.70
CA GLY A 13 15.41 43.50 2.73
C GLY A 13 15.70 42.88 4.10
N MET A 14 15.49 43.64 5.19
CA MET A 14 15.71 43.11 6.55
C MET A 14 14.65 42.09 6.98
N VAL A 15 13.40 42.25 6.55
CA VAL A 15 12.31 41.31 6.89
C VAL A 15 12.51 39.95 6.20
N LEU A 16 13.04 39.94 4.97
CA LEU A 16 13.28 38.70 4.22
C LEU A 16 14.42 37.85 4.81
N ILE A 17 15.45 38.50 5.36
CA ILE A 17 16.58 37.82 6.00
C ILE A 17 16.16 37.26 7.37
N ALA A 18 15.30 37.95 8.11
CA ALA A 18 14.76 37.45 9.39
C ALA A 18 13.88 36.20 9.22
N LEU A 19 13.19 36.05 8.07
CA LEU A 19 12.38 34.86 7.75
C LEU A 19 13.21 33.63 7.35
N LEU A 20 14.46 33.81 6.90
CA LEU A 20 15.33 32.71 6.46
C LEU A 20 16.10 32.03 7.62
N VAL A 21 16.20 32.67 8.78
CA VAL A 21 16.94 32.13 9.95
C VAL A 21 16.05 31.31 10.90
N LEU A 22 14.73 31.35 10.70
CA LEU A 22 13.74 30.64 11.54
C LEU A 22 13.29 29.28 10.99
N ALA A 23 14.04 28.70 10.04
CA ALA A 23 13.88 27.30 9.65
C ALA A 23 15.03 26.41 10.18
N PRO A 24 15.36 26.37 11.49
CA PRO A 24 16.07 25.21 11.99
C PRO A 24 15.13 24.02 11.80
N GLY A 25 15.62 23.03 11.04
CA GLY A 25 14.81 22.01 10.43
C GLY A 25 13.71 21.47 11.34
N LEU A 26 12.47 21.61 10.88
CA LEU A 26 11.39 20.67 11.18
C LEU A 26 11.79 19.30 10.60
N SER A 27 12.83 18.71 11.18
CA SER A 27 12.98 17.27 11.19
C SER A 27 11.85 16.82 12.11
N ALA A 28 10.68 16.60 11.50
CA ALA A 28 9.59 15.92 12.17
C ALA A 28 10.21 14.74 12.91
N PRO A 29 9.98 14.60 14.22
CA PRO A 29 10.50 13.45 14.94
C PRO A 29 9.99 12.25 14.17
N THR A 30 10.92 11.47 13.62
CA THR A 30 10.61 10.17 13.01
C THR A 30 10.13 9.31 14.17
N ALA A 31 8.86 9.46 14.53
CA ALA A 31 8.19 8.62 15.50
C ALA A 31 8.49 7.20 15.04
N ALA A 32 9.24 6.47 15.87
CA ALA A 32 9.86 5.22 15.47
C ALA A 32 8.77 4.18 15.25
N TYR A 33 8.22 4.13 14.03
CA TYR A 33 7.05 3.34 13.62
C TYR A 33 6.90 2.06 14.42
N GLU A 34 5.80 1.91 15.18
CA GLU A 34 5.54 0.67 15.90
C GLU A 34 5.49 -0.52 14.93
N PRO A 35 5.96 -1.71 15.36
CA PRO A 35 6.02 -2.86 14.49
C PRO A 35 4.59 -3.27 14.18
N VAL A 36 4.33 -3.48 12.90
CA VAL A 36 2.99 -3.86 12.43
C VAL A 36 2.91 -5.37 12.36
N ASP A 37 1.79 -5.94 12.81
CA ASP A 37 1.47 -7.35 12.64
C ASP A 37 0.72 -7.55 11.32
N ALA A 38 1.36 -8.25 10.39
CA ALA A 38 0.79 -8.56 9.09
C ALA A 38 -0.47 -9.43 9.18
N GLU A 39 -0.50 -10.41 10.09
CA GLU A 39 -1.64 -11.32 10.22
C GLU A 39 -2.86 -10.59 10.75
N LYS A 40 -2.67 -9.62 11.66
CA LYS A 40 -3.76 -8.78 12.15
C LYS A 40 -4.41 -7.99 11.02
N LEU A 41 -3.60 -7.38 10.13
CA LEU A 41 -4.12 -6.62 8.99
C LEU A 41 -4.80 -7.52 7.96
N ILE A 42 -4.21 -8.69 7.66
CA ILE A 42 -4.77 -9.66 6.73
C ILE A 42 -6.10 -10.23 7.24
N LYS A 43 -6.17 -10.61 8.54
CA LYS A 43 -7.40 -11.10 9.17
C LYS A 43 -8.50 -10.04 9.22
N GLY A 44 -8.15 -8.76 9.27
CA GLY A 44 -9.10 -7.65 9.20
C GLY A 44 -9.92 -7.61 7.89
N CYS A 45 -9.46 -8.28 6.83
CA CYS A 45 -10.18 -8.38 5.56
C CYS A 45 -11.20 -9.53 5.48
N ASP A 46 -11.48 -10.21 6.60
CA ASP A 46 -12.44 -11.32 6.71
C ASP A 46 -12.32 -12.35 5.57
N ILE A 47 -11.12 -12.92 5.43
CA ILE A 47 -10.81 -13.93 4.41
C ILE A 47 -11.38 -15.29 4.82
N ALA A 48 -12.70 -15.38 4.98
CA ALA A 48 -13.42 -16.63 5.21
C ALA A 48 -14.12 -17.01 3.90
N PRO A 49 -13.62 -18.00 3.14
CA PRO A 49 -13.97 -18.09 1.73
C PRO A 49 -15.45 -18.43 1.47
N TYR A 50 -16.22 -18.92 2.45
CA TYR A 50 -17.57 -19.46 2.21
C TYR A 50 -18.58 -19.28 3.37
N LYS A 51 -18.33 -18.41 4.37
CA LYS A 51 -19.21 -18.33 5.55
C LYS A 51 -20.63 -17.91 5.17
N GLY A 52 -21.59 -18.83 5.33
CA GLY A 52 -23.03 -18.55 5.19
C GLY A 52 -23.52 -18.30 3.76
N MET A 53 -22.73 -18.61 2.73
CA MET A 53 -23.11 -18.31 1.34
C MET A 53 -23.85 -19.46 0.66
N ALA A 54 -24.91 -19.10 -0.08
CA ALA A 54 -25.80 -20.06 -0.73
C ALA A 54 -25.39 -20.38 -2.18
N THR A 55 -24.58 -19.55 -2.83
CA THR A 55 -24.25 -19.68 -4.27
C THR A 55 -22.79 -19.39 -4.57
N THR A 56 -22.26 -20.01 -5.63
CA THR A 56 -20.88 -19.75 -6.13
C THR A 56 -20.69 -18.31 -6.58
N ALA A 57 -21.72 -17.65 -7.09
CA ALA A 57 -21.66 -16.24 -7.46
C ALA A 57 -21.42 -15.33 -6.24
N GLN A 58 -22.15 -15.55 -5.15
CA GLN A 58 -21.91 -14.84 -3.89
C GLN A 58 -20.48 -15.07 -3.37
N MET A 59 -20.02 -16.32 -3.43
CA MET A 59 -18.65 -16.68 -3.04
C MET A 59 -17.60 -15.93 -3.86
N ALA A 60 -17.78 -15.84 -5.17
CA ALA A 60 -16.89 -15.07 -6.03
C ALA A 60 -16.89 -13.58 -5.64
N THR A 61 -18.06 -12.99 -5.42
CA THR A 61 -18.18 -11.59 -4.99
C THR A 61 -17.43 -11.32 -3.69
N ASP A 62 -17.55 -12.18 -2.69
CA ASP A 62 -16.90 -11.98 -1.40
C ASP A 62 -15.38 -12.21 -1.45
N ILE A 63 -14.92 -13.12 -2.31
CA ILE A 63 -13.49 -13.24 -2.64
C ILE A 63 -12.98 -11.92 -3.25
N PHE A 64 -13.70 -11.32 -4.20
CA PHE A 64 -13.29 -10.05 -4.80
C PHE A 64 -13.31 -8.87 -3.80
N LYS A 65 -14.25 -8.85 -2.85
CA LYS A 65 -14.22 -7.88 -1.73
C LYS A 65 -12.96 -8.06 -0.88
N SER A 66 -12.62 -9.30 -0.55
CA SER A 66 -11.41 -9.63 0.20
C SER A 66 -10.14 -9.20 -0.56
N ILE A 67 -10.10 -9.39 -1.88
CA ILE A 67 -9.01 -8.92 -2.76
C ILE A 67 -8.88 -7.39 -2.65
N ALA A 68 -9.98 -6.66 -2.80
CA ALA A 68 -9.97 -5.19 -2.74
C ALA A 68 -9.54 -4.67 -1.35
N CYS A 69 -9.94 -5.35 -0.27
CA CYS A 69 -9.47 -5.03 1.08
C CYS A 69 -7.96 -5.21 1.21
N LEU A 70 -7.42 -6.34 0.77
CA LEU A 70 -5.97 -6.61 0.82
C LEU A 70 -5.17 -5.64 -0.04
N GLU A 71 -5.68 -5.27 -1.22
CA GLU A 71 -5.07 -4.23 -2.05
C GLU A 71 -4.94 -2.91 -1.28
N ASN A 72 -6.00 -2.48 -0.59
CA ASN A 72 -5.94 -1.27 0.23
C ASN A 72 -4.96 -1.40 1.40
N VAL A 73 -4.95 -2.53 2.11
CA VAL A 73 -3.96 -2.78 3.18
C VAL A 73 -2.53 -2.62 2.67
N PHE A 74 -2.22 -3.18 1.51
CA PHE A 74 -0.91 -3.01 0.88
C PHE A 74 -0.63 -1.56 0.51
N LEU A 75 -1.60 -0.86 -0.09
CA LEU A 75 -1.45 0.54 -0.48
C LEU A 75 -1.20 1.46 0.71
N ASP A 76 -1.85 1.20 1.84
CA ASP A 76 -1.62 1.94 3.09
C ASP A 76 -0.18 1.75 3.58
N GLN A 77 0.40 0.54 3.41
CA GLN A 77 1.82 0.32 3.70
C GLN A 77 2.73 1.06 2.73
N VAL A 78 2.36 1.16 1.45
CA VAL A 78 3.15 1.90 0.45
C VAL A 78 3.26 3.37 0.80
N GLU A 79 2.15 4.01 1.16
CA GLU A 79 2.15 5.44 1.53
C GLU A 79 3.02 5.74 2.75
N ILE A 80 3.15 4.76 3.65
CA ILE A 80 4.02 4.87 4.82
C ILE A 80 5.49 4.66 4.47
N MET A 81 5.79 3.74 3.54
CA MET A 81 7.16 3.26 3.31
C MET A 81 7.91 3.99 2.21
N PHE A 82 7.21 4.56 1.23
CA PHE A 82 7.83 5.08 0.02
C PHE A 82 7.64 6.58 -0.12
N ASP A 83 8.67 7.27 -0.61
CA ASP A 83 8.52 8.62 -1.14
C ASP A 83 7.52 8.58 -2.32
N PRO A 84 6.46 9.42 -2.30
CA PRO A 84 5.48 9.47 -3.39
C PRO A 84 6.09 9.69 -4.78
N LYS A 85 7.26 10.32 -4.88
CA LYS A 85 8.00 10.50 -6.14
C LYS A 85 8.55 9.19 -6.69
N GLN A 86 8.95 8.26 -5.82
CA GLN A 86 9.42 6.93 -6.22
C GLN A 86 8.25 5.99 -6.51
N LEU A 87 7.33 5.89 -5.54
CA LEU A 87 6.15 5.02 -5.61
C LEU A 87 4.97 5.63 -4.84
N SER A 88 4.13 6.40 -5.53
CA SER A 88 2.87 6.88 -4.99
C SER A 88 1.81 5.77 -4.87
N ARG A 89 0.81 5.97 -3.99
CA ARG A 89 -0.37 5.09 -3.88
C ARG A 89 -1.01 4.81 -5.24
N LYS A 90 -1.23 5.84 -6.06
CA LYS A 90 -1.81 5.72 -7.40
C LYS A 90 -0.97 4.82 -8.32
N LYS A 91 0.35 4.99 -8.31
CA LYS A 91 1.27 4.19 -9.13
C LYS A 91 1.31 2.74 -8.64
N ALA A 92 1.32 2.53 -7.32
CA ALA A 92 1.23 1.20 -6.72
C ALA A 92 -0.09 0.51 -7.04
N HIS A 93 -1.22 1.22 -6.96
CA HIS A 93 -2.55 0.69 -7.29
C HIS A 93 -2.61 0.22 -8.76
N LYS A 94 -2.06 1.01 -9.69
CA LYS A 94 -1.97 0.58 -11.10
C LYS A 94 -1.16 -0.71 -11.26
N LYS A 95 -0.05 -0.85 -10.53
CA LYS A 95 0.76 -2.09 -10.53
C LYS A 95 0.01 -3.28 -9.92
N LEU A 96 -0.78 -3.07 -8.85
CA LEU A 96 -1.61 -4.10 -8.26
C LEU A 96 -2.70 -4.59 -9.21
N ILE A 97 -3.37 -3.69 -9.94
CA ILE A 97 -4.36 -4.07 -10.95
C ILE A 97 -3.70 -4.96 -12.02
N GLN A 98 -2.54 -4.56 -12.54
CA GLN A 98 -1.80 -5.35 -13.52
C GLN A 98 -1.41 -6.74 -12.98
N LEU A 99 -0.95 -6.81 -11.73
CA LEU A 99 -0.62 -8.07 -11.05
C LEU A 99 -1.87 -8.94 -10.89
N ARG A 100 -3.00 -8.36 -10.43
CA ARG A 100 -4.27 -9.04 -10.26
C ARG A 100 -4.74 -9.64 -11.58
N GLU A 101 -4.86 -8.83 -12.62
CA GLU A 101 -5.31 -9.27 -13.96
C GLU A 101 -4.42 -10.38 -14.52
N SER A 102 -3.10 -10.22 -14.41
CA SER A 102 -2.14 -11.24 -14.84
C SER A 102 -2.30 -12.54 -14.04
N SER A 103 -2.46 -12.44 -12.72
CA SER A 103 -2.65 -13.62 -11.86
C SER A 103 -3.98 -14.33 -12.15
N LEU A 104 -5.08 -13.57 -12.27
CA LEU A 104 -6.40 -14.12 -12.55
C LEU A 104 -6.39 -14.83 -13.90
N SER A 105 -5.80 -14.23 -14.93
CA SER A 105 -5.68 -14.82 -16.26
C SER A 105 -4.88 -16.12 -16.23
N LEU A 106 -3.69 -16.13 -15.61
CA LEU A 106 -2.86 -17.32 -15.52
C LEU A 106 -3.54 -18.45 -14.74
N TYR A 107 -4.10 -18.14 -13.58
CA TYR A 107 -4.78 -19.15 -12.78
C TYR A 107 -6.09 -19.62 -13.41
N LYS A 108 -6.80 -18.78 -14.15
CA LYS A 108 -7.94 -19.20 -14.96
C LYS A 108 -7.51 -20.24 -15.99
N ALA A 109 -6.42 -19.99 -16.70
CA ALA A 109 -5.89 -20.96 -17.66
C ALA A 109 -5.56 -22.31 -17.00
N ILE A 110 -4.93 -22.26 -15.81
CA ILE A 110 -4.55 -23.47 -15.04
C ILE A 110 -5.77 -24.22 -14.52
N TYR A 111 -6.77 -23.53 -13.95
CA TYR A 111 -7.89 -24.16 -13.24
C TYR A 111 -9.11 -24.44 -14.09
N LEU A 112 -9.28 -23.77 -15.24
CA LEU A 112 -10.49 -23.83 -16.04
C LEU A 112 -10.24 -24.16 -17.51
N GLU A 113 -9.10 -23.78 -18.07
CA GLU A 113 -8.86 -23.90 -19.53
C GLU A 113 -7.91 -25.05 -19.88
N HIS A 114 -7.54 -25.88 -18.90
CA HIS A 114 -6.68 -27.04 -19.14
C HIS A 114 -7.48 -28.22 -19.75
N LYS A 115 -6.79 -29.02 -20.57
CA LYS A 115 -7.41 -30.10 -21.39
C LYS A 115 -8.19 -31.16 -20.61
N GLY A 116 -7.94 -31.30 -19.30
CA GLY A 116 -8.57 -32.32 -18.45
C GLY A 116 -9.67 -31.77 -17.53
N CYS A 117 -10.13 -30.54 -17.75
CA CYS A 117 -11.00 -29.88 -16.78
C CYS A 117 -12.46 -30.35 -16.87
N MET A 118 -12.95 -30.97 -15.79
CA MET A 118 -14.39 -31.15 -15.49
C MET A 118 -14.77 -30.31 -14.26
N CYS A 119 -14.37 -29.05 -14.28
CA CYS A 119 -14.20 -28.20 -13.09
C CYS A 119 -15.50 -27.77 -12.38
N GLY A 120 -16.67 -27.94 -13.02
CA GLY A 120 -17.95 -27.44 -12.50
C GLY A 120 -17.94 -25.93 -12.19
N THR A 121 -18.96 -25.43 -11.49
CA THR A 121 -19.06 -24.01 -11.13
C THR A 121 -18.14 -23.64 -9.95
N ILE A 122 -17.72 -24.61 -9.13
CA ILE A 122 -16.84 -24.36 -7.98
C ILE A 122 -15.37 -24.14 -8.40
N GLY A 123 -14.95 -24.71 -9.54
CA GLY A 123 -13.64 -24.45 -10.13
C GLY A 123 -13.38 -22.97 -10.44
N TYR A 124 -14.44 -22.20 -10.69
CA TYR A 124 -14.36 -20.74 -10.89
C TYR A 124 -13.91 -19.97 -9.64
N LEU A 125 -13.94 -20.59 -8.47
CA LEU A 125 -13.46 -19.98 -7.22
C LEU A 125 -11.96 -20.23 -7.00
N GLY A 126 -11.33 -21.13 -7.76
CA GLY A 126 -9.92 -21.49 -7.61
C GLY A 126 -8.97 -20.34 -7.98
N TYR A 127 -9.19 -19.71 -9.13
CA TYR A 127 -8.30 -18.64 -9.60
C TYR A 127 -8.34 -17.35 -8.77
N PRO A 128 -9.49 -16.82 -8.30
CA PRO A 128 -9.48 -15.63 -7.46
C PRO A 128 -8.93 -15.92 -6.05
N ASN A 129 -9.09 -17.16 -5.53
CA ASN A 129 -8.43 -17.59 -4.30
C ASN A 129 -6.89 -17.60 -4.41
N ALA A 130 -6.35 -17.94 -5.58
CA ALA A 130 -4.92 -17.87 -5.80
C ALA A 130 -4.40 -16.42 -5.76
N THR A 131 -5.15 -15.48 -6.33
CA THR A 131 -4.85 -14.04 -6.24
C THR A 131 -4.87 -13.53 -4.79
N LEU A 132 -5.82 -13.98 -3.95
CA LEU A 132 -5.82 -13.67 -2.52
C LEU A 132 -4.50 -14.07 -1.84
N ARG A 133 -4.00 -15.28 -2.11
CA ARG A 133 -2.76 -15.78 -1.50
C ARG A 133 -1.55 -14.95 -1.92
N ILE A 134 -1.50 -14.50 -3.17
CA ILE A 134 -0.45 -13.60 -3.66
C ILE A 134 -0.46 -12.29 -2.86
N LEU A 135 -1.63 -11.66 -2.72
CA LEU A 135 -1.76 -10.40 -1.99
C LEU A 135 -1.42 -10.54 -0.50
N GLN A 136 -1.86 -11.62 0.15
CA GLN A 136 -1.48 -11.91 1.54
C GLN A 136 0.04 -12.04 1.68
N ASN A 137 0.71 -12.79 0.80
CA ASN A 137 2.16 -12.91 0.85
C ASN A 137 2.84 -11.55 0.58
N LEU A 138 2.34 -10.77 -0.36
CA LEU A 138 2.86 -9.44 -0.65
C LEU A 138 2.80 -8.52 0.59
N ILE A 139 1.68 -8.51 1.31
CA ILE A 139 1.52 -7.78 2.58
C ILE A 139 2.51 -8.27 3.63
N ARG A 140 2.64 -9.59 3.82
CA ARG A 140 3.61 -10.18 4.76
C ARG A 140 5.04 -9.73 4.45
N GLN A 141 5.45 -9.78 3.19
CA GLN A 141 6.80 -9.36 2.79
C GLN A 141 7.02 -7.86 2.97
N THR A 142 6.04 -7.03 2.59
CA THR A 142 6.10 -5.57 2.78
C THR A 142 6.27 -5.21 4.25
N ILE A 143 5.46 -5.80 5.13
CA ILE A 143 5.50 -5.53 6.58
C ILE A 143 6.79 -6.08 7.20
N LYS A 144 7.26 -7.26 6.77
CA LYS A 144 8.56 -7.79 7.18
C LYS A 144 9.69 -6.82 6.82
N GLN A 145 9.67 -6.26 5.60
CA GLN A 145 10.66 -5.29 5.17
C GLN A 145 10.57 -3.99 5.97
N ARG A 146 9.36 -3.47 6.19
CA ARG A 146 9.09 -2.30 7.04
C ARG A 146 9.68 -2.47 8.45
N ASN A 147 9.36 -3.57 9.10
CA ASN A 147 9.79 -3.87 10.47
C ASN A 147 11.32 -4.09 10.54
N SER A 148 11.93 -4.67 9.50
CA SER A 148 13.39 -4.84 9.40
C SER A 148 14.13 -3.50 9.36
N TYR A 149 13.71 -2.56 8.52
CA TYR A 149 14.33 -1.23 8.44
C TYR A 149 14.24 -0.47 9.77
N ARG A 150 13.11 -0.55 10.48
CA ARG A 150 12.97 0.05 11.83
C ARG A 150 14.04 -0.48 12.78
N ASN A 151 14.25 -1.79 12.82
CA ASN A 151 15.23 -2.42 13.72
C ASN A 151 16.65 -1.97 13.40
N GLN A 152 16.98 -1.78 12.12
CA GLN A 152 18.28 -1.24 11.72
C GLN A 152 18.46 0.22 12.16
N ILE A 153 17.43 1.05 12.04
CA ILE A 153 17.46 2.44 12.52
C ILE A 153 17.64 2.49 14.05
N LYS A 154 16.93 1.65 14.81
CA LYS A 154 17.09 1.58 16.28
C LYS A 154 18.51 1.17 16.70
N LYS A 155 19.13 0.22 15.99
CA LYS A 155 20.50 -0.23 16.26
C LYS A 155 21.55 0.86 15.99
N ARG A 156 21.37 1.70 14.97
CA ARG A 156 22.29 2.80 14.64
C ARG A 156 22.23 4.00 15.60
N LYS A 157 21.18 4.09 16.42
CA LYS A 157 20.98 5.17 17.41
C LYS A 157 21.43 4.77 18.82
N ARG A 158 21.92 3.53 19.01
CA ARG A 158 22.54 3.04 20.23
C ARG A 158 24.03 2.96 20.01
#